data_AF-A0A947HK72-F1
#
_entry.id   AF-A0A947HK72-F1
#
_cell.length_a   1.000
_cell.length_b   1.000
_cell.length_c   1.000
_cell.angle_alpha   90.00
_cell.angle_beta   90.00
_cell.angle_gamma   90.00
#
_symmetry.space_group_name_H-M   'P 1'
#
loop_
_entity.id
_entity.type
_entity.pdbx_description
1 polymer ?
#
loop_
_entity_poly.entity_id
_entity_poly.type
_entity_poly.pdbx_seq_one_letter_code
_entity_poly.pdbx_strand_id
1 'polypeptide(L)'
;MLRNHIDTSSGNVTIAISGSSQSMMHSLVLDSLQPLFGRSTELLRLTPMSIGWMAQALSVETAEAAVEAWAVIGGVPRYWELFQGRAFWEAVAEQILDPQGPLHREPERLLRDELTDHRRAASILTLVGAGCHRLSEIAGRLGVPSSDLSRPIRLLLDVGFLALEVPFERSQRDTRRTLYRIADPFLRFWFHFVEPNRSQLEAGNLDLVLARVRSTFPGFVGPVWEDLARASVPRLGRFAGNYQPAARWWGSTPAGPVELDVVARHTDGQRLLVAEAKRTAQLSEVDGLLRDLETRAARVPELAGQPREAVLFVLNGGTNAWSHPRVIGPAEVIEALGGEAWSERRTDVRPKDP
;
A
#
# COMPACT_ATOMS: atom_id res chain seq x y z
N MET A 1 12.12 9.45 -38.13
CA MET A 1 11.03 8.83 -38.91
C MET A 1 9.64 9.28 -38.45
N LEU A 2 9.27 9.16 -37.17
CA LEU A 2 7.93 9.55 -36.68
C LEU A 2 7.56 11.02 -36.95
N ARG A 3 8.47 11.97 -36.69
CA ARG A 3 8.24 13.41 -36.94
C ARG A 3 7.88 13.70 -38.40
N ASN A 4 8.65 13.16 -39.35
CA ASN A 4 8.36 13.36 -40.77
C ASN A 4 7.00 12.79 -41.17
N HIS A 5 6.54 11.71 -40.53
CA HIS A 5 5.23 11.12 -40.81
C HIS A 5 4.08 11.98 -40.25
N ILE A 6 4.27 12.61 -39.09
CA ILE A 6 3.33 13.60 -38.53
C ILE A 6 3.28 14.86 -39.41
N ASP A 7 4.43 15.32 -39.90
CA ASP A 7 4.52 16.56 -40.69
C ASP A 7 4.03 16.41 -42.14
N THR A 8 3.96 15.19 -42.68
CA THR A 8 3.56 14.93 -44.09
C THR A 8 2.20 14.25 -44.25
N SER A 9 1.53 13.87 -43.16
CA SER A 9 0.22 13.23 -43.23
C SER A 9 -0.88 14.25 -43.55
N SER A 10 -1.63 13.99 -44.62
CA SER A 10 -2.67 14.87 -45.16
C SER A 10 -4.07 14.67 -44.52
N GLY A 11 -4.17 13.86 -43.46
CA GLY A 11 -5.42 13.53 -42.77
C GLY A 11 -5.31 13.71 -41.26
N ASN A 12 -6.44 13.65 -40.55
CA ASN A 12 -6.48 13.73 -39.09
C ASN A 12 -5.94 12.42 -38.47
N VAL A 13 -4.63 12.36 -38.23
CA VAL A 13 -3.97 11.22 -37.58
C VAL A 13 -3.85 11.46 -36.08
N THR A 14 -4.44 10.58 -35.27
CA THR A 14 -4.23 10.54 -33.82
C THR A 14 -3.16 9.51 -33.50
N ILE A 15 -2.11 9.90 -32.77
CA ILE A 15 -1.02 9.01 -32.34
C ILE A 15 -1.07 8.86 -30.82
N ALA A 16 -1.16 7.62 -30.35
CA ALA A 16 -0.99 7.28 -28.93
C ALA A 16 0.39 6.65 -28.72
N ILE A 17 1.16 7.18 -27.78
CA ILE A 17 2.47 6.65 -27.38
C ILE A 17 2.39 6.26 -25.91
N SER A 18 2.72 5.02 -25.60
CA SER A 18 2.75 4.48 -24.23
C SER A 18 4.13 3.91 -23.91
N GLY A 19 4.61 4.16 -22.70
CA GLY A 19 5.87 3.59 -22.19
C GLY A 19 5.83 3.51 -20.67
N SER A 20 6.52 2.51 -20.10
CA SER A 20 6.62 2.29 -18.66
C SER A 20 7.50 3.34 -17.97
N SER A 21 8.57 3.79 -18.64
CA SER A 21 9.49 4.79 -18.09
C SER A 21 8.90 6.20 -18.18
N GLN A 22 8.44 6.71 -17.04
CA GLN A 22 7.96 8.09 -16.90
C GLN A 22 9.02 9.10 -17.36
N SER A 23 10.29 8.90 -16.99
CA SER A 23 11.40 9.77 -17.37
C SER A 23 11.67 9.77 -18.87
N MET A 24 11.58 8.61 -19.53
CA MET A 24 11.73 8.51 -20.99
C MET A 24 10.55 9.18 -21.71
N MET A 25 9.32 8.91 -21.27
CA MET A 25 8.12 9.53 -21.85
C MET A 25 8.13 11.06 -21.67
N HIS A 26 8.55 11.52 -20.50
CA HIS A 26 8.70 12.95 -20.21
C HIS A 26 9.80 13.58 -21.08
N SER A 27 10.96 12.93 -21.24
CA SER A 27 12.00 13.41 -22.15
C SER A 27 11.52 13.45 -23.59
N LEU A 28 10.92 12.37 -24.11
CA LEU A 28 10.46 12.28 -25.50
C LEU A 28 9.50 13.40 -25.89
N VAL A 29 8.65 13.85 -24.95
CA VAL A 29 7.53 14.76 -25.22
C VAL A 29 7.75 16.19 -24.71
N LEU A 30 8.56 16.38 -23.65
CA LEU A 30 8.72 17.67 -22.97
C LEU A 30 10.15 18.21 -23.00
N ASP A 31 11.12 17.48 -23.54
CA ASP A 31 12.44 18.02 -23.82
C ASP A 31 12.44 18.75 -25.17
N SER A 32 12.78 20.04 -25.14
CA SER A 32 12.88 20.91 -26.32
C SER A 32 13.79 20.38 -27.45
N LEU A 33 14.72 19.49 -27.11
CA LEU A 33 15.62 18.86 -28.06
C LEU A 33 15.02 17.63 -28.75
N GLN A 34 13.89 17.11 -28.23
CA GLN A 34 13.26 15.90 -28.74
C GLN A 34 12.22 16.19 -29.85
N PRO A 35 12.08 15.32 -30.85
CA PRO A 35 11.24 15.60 -32.03
C PRO A 35 9.75 15.78 -31.74
N LEU A 36 9.25 15.32 -30.59
CA LEU A 36 7.84 15.38 -30.20
C LEU A 36 7.55 16.51 -29.20
N PHE A 37 8.53 17.39 -28.94
CA PHE A 37 8.36 18.53 -28.05
C PHE A 37 7.16 19.41 -28.43
N GLY A 38 6.27 19.66 -27.47
CA GLY A 38 5.10 20.53 -27.65
C GLY A 38 4.04 19.95 -28.60
N ARG A 39 4.14 18.68 -28.98
CA ARG A 39 3.21 18.00 -29.90
C ARG A 39 2.26 17.03 -29.21
N SER A 40 2.37 16.83 -27.90
CA SER A 40 1.35 16.11 -27.13
C SER A 40 0.19 17.04 -26.81
N THR A 41 -1.00 16.69 -27.29
CA THR A 41 -2.24 17.36 -26.88
C THR A 41 -2.66 16.92 -25.48
N GLU A 42 -2.45 15.65 -25.14
CA GLU A 42 -2.76 15.09 -23.83
C GLU A 42 -1.64 14.19 -23.33
N LEU A 43 -1.40 14.22 -22.03
CA LEU A 43 -0.46 13.33 -21.33
C LEU A 43 -1.21 12.61 -20.21
N LEU A 44 -1.49 11.32 -20.44
CA LEU A 44 -2.18 10.48 -19.48
C LEU A 44 -1.17 9.76 -18.60
N ARG A 45 -1.11 10.12 -17.32
CA ARG A 45 -0.33 9.39 -16.33
C ARG A 45 -1.19 8.28 -15.71
N LEU A 46 -0.95 7.04 -16.13
CA LEU A 46 -1.60 5.88 -15.53
C LEU A 46 -0.98 5.59 -14.16
N THR A 47 -1.82 5.48 -13.13
CA THR A 47 -1.44 5.03 -11.79
C THR A 47 -1.98 3.63 -11.54
N PRO A 48 -1.46 2.89 -10.53
CA PRO A 48 -2.08 1.65 -10.09
C PRO A 48 -3.59 1.83 -9.84
N MET A 49 -4.36 0.78 -10.14
CA MET A 49 -5.78 0.73 -9.83
C MET A 49 -5.99 0.84 -8.32
N SER A 50 -7.10 1.45 -7.93
CA SER A 50 -7.50 1.48 -6.52
C SER A 50 -8.04 0.12 -6.07
N ILE A 51 -7.86 -0.20 -4.78
CA ILE A 51 -8.53 -1.31 -4.09
C ILE A 51 -10.05 -1.28 -4.27
N GLY A 52 -10.64 -0.10 -4.51
CA GLY A 52 -12.06 0.08 -4.83
C GLY A 52 -12.60 -0.88 -5.89
N TRP A 53 -11.76 -1.25 -6.86
CA TRP A 53 -12.11 -2.12 -7.97
C TRP A 53 -11.79 -3.61 -7.73
N MET A 54 -11.13 -3.94 -6.62
CA MET A 54 -10.66 -5.29 -6.32
C MET A 54 -11.82 -6.28 -6.19
N ALA A 55 -12.90 -5.86 -5.55
CA ALA A 55 -14.11 -6.66 -5.36
C ALA A 55 -14.70 -7.12 -6.69
N GLN A 56 -14.82 -6.18 -7.63
CA GLN A 56 -15.33 -6.43 -8.97
C GLN A 56 -14.35 -7.27 -9.80
N ALA A 57 -13.05 -6.94 -9.75
CA ALA A 57 -12.03 -7.61 -10.56
C ALA A 57 -11.86 -9.10 -10.20
N LEU A 58 -11.87 -9.42 -8.89
CA LEU A 58 -11.63 -10.78 -8.41
C LEU A 58 -12.91 -11.54 -8.03
N SER A 59 -14.08 -10.87 -8.05
CA SER A 59 -15.34 -11.44 -7.57
C SER A 59 -15.26 -11.97 -6.13
N VAL A 60 -14.49 -11.29 -5.26
CA VAL A 60 -14.36 -11.67 -3.85
C VAL A 60 -15.65 -11.39 -3.08
N GLU A 61 -15.97 -12.28 -2.15
CA GLU A 61 -17.25 -12.26 -1.42
C GLU A 61 -17.28 -11.24 -0.28
N THR A 62 -16.12 -10.87 0.28
CA THR A 62 -16.02 -9.99 1.45
C THR A 62 -15.00 -8.87 1.25
N ALA A 63 -15.25 -7.73 1.91
CA ALA A 63 -14.32 -6.61 1.92
C ALA A 63 -12.99 -6.98 2.60
N GLU A 64 -13.00 -7.89 3.58
CA GLU A 64 -11.78 -8.47 4.17
C GLU A 64 -10.94 -9.20 3.11
N ALA A 65 -11.57 -10.06 2.29
CA ALA A 65 -10.87 -10.77 1.22
C ALA A 65 -10.31 -9.81 0.15
N ALA A 66 -10.96 -8.68 -0.12
CA ALA A 66 -10.42 -7.65 -1.00
C ALA A 66 -9.15 -7.00 -0.42
N VAL A 67 -9.10 -6.76 0.88
CA VAL A 67 -7.91 -6.25 1.58
C VAL A 67 -6.79 -7.29 1.59
N GLU A 68 -7.10 -8.57 1.83
CA GLU A 68 -6.14 -9.66 1.76
C GLU A 68 -5.55 -9.80 0.34
N ALA A 69 -6.38 -9.74 -0.69
CA ALA A 69 -5.91 -9.72 -2.08
C ALA A 69 -5.03 -8.50 -2.36
N TRP A 70 -5.46 -7.30 -1.97
CA TRP A 70 -4.66 -6.08 -2.11
C TRP A 70 -3.29 -6.19 -1.43
N ALA A 71 -3.22 -6.80 -0.25
CA ALA A 71 -1.98 -7.02 0.47
C ALA A 71 -0.98 -7.88 -0.32
N VAL A 72 -1.45 -8.77 -1.20
CA VAL A 72 -0.61 -9.65 -2.01
C VAL A 72 -0.31 -9.08 -3.38
N ILE A 73 -1.31 -8.56 -4.11
CA ILE A 73 -1.17 -8.22 -5.53
C ILE A 73 -1.32 -6.73 -5.85
N GLY A 74 -1.60 -5.90 -4.84
CA GLY A 74 -1.67 -4.44 -4.99
C GLY A 74 -2.61 -3.98 -6.10
N GLY A 75 -2.25 -2.90 -6.79
CA GLY A 75 -3.09 -2.22 -7.78
C GLY A 75 -2.73 -2.49 -9.25
N VAL A 76 -1.93 -3.51 -9.56
CA VAL A 76 -1.50 -3.77 -10.94
C VAL A 76 -2.52 -4.70 -11.63
N PRO A 77 -3.26 -4.25 -12.66
CA PRO A 77 -4.33 -5.03 -13.29
C PRO A 77 -3.88 -6.41 -13.77
N ARG A 78 -2.67 -6.49 -14.34
CA ARG A 78 -2.09 -7.75 -14.82
C ARG A 78 -2.00 -8.81 -13.72
N TYR A 79 -1.77 -8.42 -12.47
CA TYR A 79 -1.70 -9.36 -11.35
C TYR A 79 -3.10 -9.83 -10.94
N TRP A 80 -4.12 -8.97 -11.11
CA TRP A 80 -5.52 -9.32 -10.84
C TRP A 80 -6.02 -10.39 -11.83
N GLU A 81 -5.68 -10.26 -13.11
CA GLU A 81 -6.00 -11.27 -14.13
C GLU A 81 -5.45 -12.67 -13.78
N LEU A 82 -4.27 -12.72 -13.17
CA LEU A 82 -3.64 -14.00 -12.78
C LEU A 82 -4.35 -14.66 -11.59
N PHE A 83 -5.03 -13.87 -10.76
CA PHE A 83 -5.80 -14.33 -9.59
C PHE A 83 -7.28 -14.58 -9.92
N GLN A 84 -7.80 -13.96 -10.98
CA GLN A 84 -9.20 -14.06 -11.37
C GLN A 84 -9.60 -15.52 -11.64
N GLY A 85 -10.72 -15.96 -11.04
CA GLY A 85 -11.27 -17.29 -11.23
C GLY A 85 -10.54 -18.42 -10.49
N ARG A 86 -9.55 -18.11 -9.65
CA ARG A 86 -8.80 -19.08 -8.83
C ARG A 86 -9.11 -18.91 -7.35
N ALA A 87 -8.93 -19.97 -6.55
CA ALA A 87 -8.92 -19.81 -5.11
C ALA A 87 -7.71 -18.96 -4.68
N PHE A 88 -7.89 -18.06 -3.71
CA PHE A 88 -6.85 -17.10 -3.31
C PHE A 88 -5.49 -17.75 -3.04
N TRP A 89 -5.46 -18.80 -2.23
CA TRP A 89 -4.21 -19.47 -1.87
C TRP A 89 -3.63 -20.36 -2.97
N GLU A 90 -4.46 -20.83 -3.89
CA GLU A 90 -4.01 -21.52 -5.10
C GLU A 90 -3.31 -20.52 -6.04
N ALA A 91 -3.89 -19.34 -6.24
CA ALA A 91 -3.25 -18.27 -6.99
C ALA A 91 -1.93 -17.80 -6.36
N VAL A 92 -1.86 -17.64 -5.03
CA VAL A 92 -0.61 -17.32 -4.33
C VAL A 92 0.45 -18.41 -4.59
N ALA A 93 0.07 -19.68 -4.46
CA ALA A 93 0.95 -20.82 -4.68
C ALA A 93 1.51 -20.85 -6.11
N GLU A 94 0.63 -20.87 -7.11
CA GLU A 94 0.99 -21.10 -8.51
C GLU A 94 1.55 -19.85 -9.21
N GLN A 95 1.05 -18.66 -8.87
CA GLN A 95 1.42 -17.45 -9.59
C GLN A 95 2.66 -16.78 -8.99
N ILE A 96 2.86 -16.91 -7.67
CA ILE A 96 3.90 -16.17 -6.93
C ILE A 96 4.94 -17.12 -6.32
N LEU A 97 4.53 -18.14 -5.55
CA LEU A 97 5.48 -18.97 -4.80
C LEU A 97 6.20 -19.99 -5.69
N ASP A 98 5.52 -20.55 -6.68
CA ASP A 98 6.10 -21.49 -7.65
C ASP A 98 7.21 -20.80 -8.46
N PRO A 99 8.45 -21.34 -8.52
CA PRO A 99 9.51 -20.82 -9.38
C PRO A 99 9.16 -20.69 -10.87
N GLN A 100 8.17 -21.43 -11.36
CA GLN A 100 7.63 -21.34 -12.72
C GLN A 100 6.44 -20.36 -12.85
N GLY A 101 5.95 -19.83 -11.73
CA GLY A 101 4.86 -18.87 -11.69
C GLY A 101 5.24 -17.53 -12.34
N PRO A 102 4.32 -16.88 -13.08
CA PRO A 102 4.61 -15.64 -13.81
C PRO A 102 5.08 -14.48 -12.94
N LEU A 103 4.66 -14.43 -11.67
CA LEU A 103 5.04 -13.36 -10.74
C LEU A 103 6.25 -13.70 -9.88
N HIS A 104 6.75 -14.94 -9.92
CA HIS A 104 7.86 -15.36 -9.06
C HIS A 104 9.13 -14.55 -9.29
N ARG A 105 9.41 -14.19 -10.55
CA ARG A 105 10.61 -13.41 -10.95
C ARG A 105 10.31 -11.96 -11.30
N GLU A 106 9.11 -11.50 -10.97
CA GLU A 106 8.63 -10.18 -11.36
C GLU A 106 9.45 -9.06 -10.71
N PRO A 107 9.78 -9.10 -9.39
CA PRO A 107 10.59 -8.04 -8.79
C PRO A 107 11.99 -7.92 -9.39
N GLU A 108 12.65 -9.02 -9.74
CA GLU A 108 13.95 -8.95 -10.40
C GLU A 108 13.84 -8.39 -11.82
N ARG A 109 12.75 -8.68 -12.52
CA ARG A 109 12.47 -8.08 -13.84
C ARG A 109 12.28 -6.56 -13.70
N LEU A 110 11.40 -6.13 -12.80
CA LEU A 110 11.15 -4.70 -12.52
C LEU A 110 12.43 -3.95 -12.14
N LEU A 111 13.26 -4.53 -11.27
CA LEU A 111 14.52 -3.90 -10.86
C LEU A 111 15.53 -3.80 -12.01
N ARG A 112 15.63 -4.82 -12.88
CA ARG A 112 16.52 -4.77 -14.05
C ARG A 112 16.05 -3.75 -15.09
N ASP A 113 14.75 -3.62 -15.26
CA ASP A 113 14.16 -2.70 -16.24
C ASP A 113 14.35 -1.23 -15.81
N GLU A 114 14.26 -0.94 -14.50
CA GLU A 114 14.30 0.43 -13.98
C GLU A 114 15.69 0.88 -13.49
N LEU A 115 16.58 -0.03 -13.06
CA LEU A 115 17.82 0.32 -12.35
C LEU A 115 19.07 -0.32 -12.97
N THR A 116 20.09 0.50 -13.23
CA THR A 116 21.40 0.04 -13.69
C THR A 116 22.11 -0.84 -12.63
N ASP A 117 22.12 -0.42 -11.37
CA ASP A 117 22.60 -1.23 -10.23
C ASP A 117 21.44 -1.87 -9.47
N HIS A 118 20.84 -2.88 -10.09
CA HIS A 118 19.72 -3.63 -9.52
C HIS A 118 20.12 -4.50 -8.32
N ARG A 119 21.39 -4.92 -8.20
CA ARG A 119 21.85 -5.79 -7.10
C ARG A 119 21.80 -5.07 -5.76
N ARG A 120 22.35 -3.84 -5.71
CA ARG A 120 22.31 -3.03 -4.48
C ARG A 120 20.88 -2.72 -4.07
N ALA A 121 20.04 -2.39 -5.05
CA ALA A 121 18.64 -2.10 -4.85
C ALA A 121 17.88 -3.31 -4.29
N ALA A 122 18.08 -4.50 -4.86
CA ALA A 122 17.52 -5.74 -4.35
C ALA A 122 17.92 -6.00 -2.90
N SER A 123 19.20 -5.87 -2.55
CA SER A 123 19.66 -6.07 -1.16
C SER A 123 19.03 -5.09 -0.16
N ILE A 124 18.82 -3.82 -0.56
CA ILE A 124 18.12 -2.84 0.27
C ILE A 124 16.66 -3.27 0.47
N LEU A 125 15.96 -3.64 -0.61
CA LEU A 125 14.56 -4.07 -0.55
C LEU A 125 14.38 -5.36 0.27
N THR A 126 15.29 -6.33 0.16
CA THR A 126 15.30 -7.54 1.00
C THR A 126 15.38 -7.19 2.49
N LEU A 127 16.27 -6.27 2.87
CA LEU A 127 16.38 -5.84 4.27
C LEU A 127 15.13 -5.10 4.74
N VAL A 128 14.58 -4.20 3.91
CA VAL A 128 13.36 -3.47 4.25
C VAL A 128 12.15 -4.42 4.37
N GLY A 129 12.01 -5.39 3.46
CA GLY A 129 10.97 -6.42 3.51
C GLY A 129 11.08 -7.35 4.72
N ALA A 130 12.29 -7.54 5.23
CA ALA A 130 12.58 -8.25 6.48
C ALA A 130 12.41 -7.40 7.75
N GLY A 131 11.94 -6.14 7.64
CA GLY A 131 11.66 -5.27 8.78
C GLY A 131 12.75 -4.23 9.13
N CYS A 132 13.80 -4.10 8.32
CA CYS A 132 14.84 -3.09 8.53
C CYS A 132 14.43 -1.75 7.94
N HIS A 133 13.82 -0.89 8.77
CA HIS A 133 13.24 0.36 8.29
C HIS A 133 14.15 1.59 8.45
N ARG A 134 15.31 1.49 9.11
CA ARG A 134 16.20 2.63 9.36
C ARG A 134 17.45 2.57 8.50
N LEU A 135 17.85 3.71 7.92
CA LEU A 135 19.04 3.83 7.08
C LEU A 135 20.31 3.26 7.74
N SER A 136 20.53 3.59 9.01
CA SER A 136 21.70 3.13 9.77
C SER A 136 21.70 1.62 9.97
N GLU A 137 20.52 1.01 10.15
CA GLU A 137 20.39 -0.44 10.30
C GLU A 137 20.63 -1.15 8.96
N ILE A 138 20.04 -0.63 7.87
CA ILE A 138 20.25 -1.15 6.51
C ILE A 138 21.74 -1.10 6.17
N ALA A 139 22.39 0.05 6.39
CA ALA A 139 23.82 0.24 6.17
C ALA A 139 24.67 -0.74 7.00
N GLY A 140 24.34 -0.89 8.29
CA GLY A 140 25.01 -1.82 9.19
C GLY A 140 24.92 -3.27 8.73
N ARG A 141 23.73 -3.73 8.30
CA ARG A 141 23.54 -5.10 7.78
C ARG A 141 24.20 -5.34 6.43
N LEU A 142 24.35 -4.30 5.61
CA LEU A 142 25.09 -4.37 4.35
C LEU A 142 26.61 -4.22 4.53
N GLY A 143 27.09 -3.85 5.72
CA GLY A 143 28.51 -3.63 5.99
C GLY A 143 29.10 -2.43 5.23
N VAL A 144 28.28 -1.41 4.95
CA VAL A 144 28.70 -0.20 4.23
C VAL A 144 28.36 1.06 5.02
N PRO A 145 29.08 2.18 4.79
CA PRO A 145 28.69 3.48 5.33
C PRO A 145 27.29 3.92 4.87
N SER A 146 26.52 4.59 5.73
CA SER A 146 25.19 5.12 5.35
C SER A 146 25.24 6.12 4.19
N SER A 147 26.36 6.83 4.00
CA SER A 147 26.57 7.74 2.87
C SER A 147 26.41 7.03 1.53
N ASP A 148 26.89 5.79 1.43
CA ASP A 148 26.95 5.01 0.20
C ASP A 148 25.54 4.55 -0.24
N LEU A 149 24.60 4.52 0.71
CA LEU A 149 23.21 4.17 0.43
C LEU A 149 22.36 5.36 -0.04
N SER A 150 22.86 6.59 0.04
CA SER A 150 22.08 7.79 -0.30
C SER A 150 21.57 7.77 -1.74
N ARG A 151 22.43 7.40 -2.69
CA ARG A 151 22.08 7.30 -4.13
C ARG A 151 21.11 6.15 -4.42
N PRO A 152 21.39 4.89 -4.05
CA PRO A 152 20.47 3.78 -4.36
C PRO A 152 19.11 3.93 -3.67
N ILE A 153 19.05 4.47 -2.45
CA ILE A 153 17.78 4.78 -1.80
C ILE A 153 17.01 5.86 -2.55
N ARG A 154 17.68 6.94 -2.97
CA ARG A 154 17.02 7.98 -3.76
C ARG A 154 16.43 7.42 -5.04
N LEU A 155 17.17 6.59 -5.77
CA LEU A 155 16.65 5.92 -6.97
C LEU A 155 15.42 5.06 -6.66
N LEU A 156 15.45 4.28 -5.57
CA LEU A 156 14.31 3.47 -5.13
C LEU A 156 13.08 4.31 -4.74
N LEU A 157 13.29 5.50 -4.17
CA LEU A 157 12.21 6.47 -3.89
C LEU A 157 11.66 7.07 -5.18
N ASP A 158 12.54 7.47 -6.11
CA ASP A 158 12.16 8.13 -7.36
C ASP A 158 11.33 7.21 -8.26
N VAL A 159 11.68 5.92 -8.34
CA VAL A 159 10.89 4.91 -9.08
C VAL A 159 9.66 4.41 -8.30
N GLY A 160 9.53 4.79 -7.03
CA GLY A 160 8.38 4.45 -6.19
C GLY A 160 8.40 3.03 -5.62
N PHE A 161 9.54 2.34 -5.58
CA PHE A 161 9.66 1.04 -4.89
C PHE A 161 9.78 1.21 -3.38
N LEU A 162 10.43 2.28 -2.93
CA LEU A 162 10.43 2.71 -1.54
C LEU A 162 9.54 3.93 -1.35
N ALA A 163 9.02 4.06 -0.14
CA ALA A 163 8.42 5.28 0.37
C ALA A 163 9.06 5.65 1.72
N LEU A 164 9.02 6.94 2.02
CA LEU A 164 9.34 7.45 3.35
C LEU A 164 8.09 7.41 4.22
N GLU A 165 8.23 6.91 5.44
CA GLU A 165 7.26 7.07 6.50
C GLU A 165 7.85 8.05 7.52
N VAL A 166 7.15 9.16 7.72
CA VAL A 166 7.56 10.26 8.60
C VAL A 166 6.44 10.47 9.61
N PRO A 167 6.76 10.69 10.90
CA PRO A 167 5.73 10.93 11.90
C PRO A 167 4.86 12.12 11.52
N PHE A 168 3.58 12.07 11.91
CA PHE A 168 2.65 13.19 11.78
C PHE A 168 3.28 14.51 12.25
N GLU A 169 3.13 15.56 11.43
CA GLU A 169 3.68 16.92 11.64
C GLU A 169 5.20 17.03 11.79
N ARG A 170 5.94 16.04 11.30
CA ARG A 170 7.39 16.13 11.12
C ARG A 170 7.74 16.35 9.66
N SER A 171 8.82 17.11 9.45
CA SER A 171 9.33 17.37 8.11
C SER A 171 9.98 16.12 7.54
N GLN A 172 9.81 15.85 6.25
CA GLN A 172 10.58 14.83 5.52
C GLN A 172 12.10 15.09 5.53
N ARG A 173 12.52 16.32 5.89
CA ARG A 173 13.93 16.67 6.10
C ARG A 173 14.49 16.13 7.42
N ASP A 174 13.64 15.67 8.35
CA ASP A 174 14.06 15.03 9.60
C ASP A 174 14.44 13.57 9.36
N THR A 175 15.66 13.38 8.89
CA THR A 175 16.22 12.05 8.55
C THR A 175 16.40 11.13 9.75
N ARG A 176 16.42 11.66 10.99
CA ARG A 176 16.64 10.84 12.20
C ARG A 176 15.46 9.95 12.55
N ARG A 177 14.25 10.37 12.21
CA ARG A 177 13.00 9.66 12.50
C ARG A 177 12.33 9.07 11.27
N THR A 178 12.91 9.26 10.10
CA THR A 178 12.38 8.74 8.85
C THR A 178 12.58 7.23 8.76
N LEU A 179 11.51 6.50 8.43
CA LEU A 179 11.52 5.08 8.15
C LEU A 179 11.36 4.82 6.65
N TYR A 180 11.98 3.76 6.17
CA TYR A 180 11.85 3.29 4.79
C TYR A 180 10.94 2.07 4.76
N ARG A 181 10.00 2.08 3.82
CA ARG A 181 9.07 0.98 3.58
C ARG A 181 8.96 0.69 2.10
N ILE A 182 8.68 -0.56 1.75
CA ILE A 182 8.32 -0.91 0.38
C ILE A 182 6.92 -0.38 0.10
N ALA A 183 6.79 0.42 -0.96
CA ALA A 183 5.56 1.16 -1.25
C ALA A 183 4.51 0.28 -1.94
N ASP A 184 4.93 -0.54 -2.89
CA ASP A 184 4.04 -1.43 -3.63
C ASP A 184 3.69 -2.67 -2.79
N PRO A 185 2.39 -3.01 -2.64
CA PRO A 185 1.96 -4.18 -1.85
C PRO A 185 2.54 -5.51 -2.35
N PHE A 186 2.63 -5.71 -3.67
CA PHE A 186 3.17 -6.94 -4.22
C PHE A 186 4.66 -7.09 -3.98
N LEU A 187 5.46 -6.03 -4.21
CA LEU A 187 6.88 -6.03 -3.83
C LEU A 187 7.03 -6.29 -2.33
N ARG A 188 6.19 -5.68 -1.48
CA ARG A 188 6.23 -5.88 -0.04
C ARG A 188 5.98 -7.36 0.32
N PHE A 189 4.97 -7.99 -0.28
CA PHE A 189 4.68 -9.42 -0.09
C PHE A 189 5.86 -10.28 -0.55
N TRP A 190 6.39 -10.01 -1.74
CA TRP A 190 7.45 -10.81 -2.33
C TRP A 190 8.76 -10.74 -1.52
N PHE A 191 9.21 -9.55 -1.13
CA PHE A 191 10.42 -9.40 -0.32
C PHE A 191 10.25 -9.88 1.12
N HIS A 192 9.01 -10.01 1.61
CA HIS A 192 8.72 -10.56 2.93
C HIS A 192 8.64 -12.09 2.94
N PHE A 193 8.04 -12.70 1.91
CA PHE A 193 7.75 -14.14 1.89
C PHE A 193 8.54 -14.93 0.85
N VAL A 194 8.71 -14.42 -0.37
CA VAL A 194 9.33 -15.16 -1.46
C VAL A 194 10.84 -15.13 -1.32
N GLU A 195 11.43 -13.94 -1.25
CA GLU A 195 12.89 -13.79 -1.22
C GLU A 195 13.55 -14.55 -0.05
N PRO A 196 13.04 -14.47 1.21
CA PRO A 196 13.64 -15.22 2.31
C PRO A 196 13.50 -16.75 2.18
N ASN A 197 12.54 -17.23 1.39
CA ASN A 197 12.30 -18.66 1.18
C ASN A 197 12.71 -19.15 -0.23
N ARG A 198 13.40 -18.32 -1.02
CA ARG A 198 13.74 -18.59 -2.43
C ARG A 198 14.43 -19.94 -2.62
N SER A 199 15.43 -20.25 -1.81
CA SER A 199 16.15 -21.54 -1.89
C SER A 199 15.26 -22.74 -1.60
N GLN A 200 14.25 -22.59 -0.72
CA GLN A 200 13.29 -23.65 -0.42
C GLN A 200 12.30 -23.84 -1.58
N LEU A 201 11.85 -22.74 -2.18
CA LEU A 201 10.95 -22.76 -3.34
C LEU A 201 11.63 -23.40 -4.56
N GLU A 202 12.86 -23.01 -4.86
CA GLU A 202 13.67 -23.61 -5.95
C GLU A 202 14.01 -25.08 -5.69
N ALA A 203 14.03 -25.53 -4.43
CA ALA A 203 14.19 -26.94 -4.06
C ALA A 203 12.87 -27.76 -4.14
N GLY A 204 11.76 -27.13 -4.56
CA GLY A 204 10.45 -27.80 -4.69
C GLY A 204 9.65 -27.88 -3.39
N ASN A 205 10.05 -27.19 -2.32
CA ASN A 205 9.36 -27.22 -1.02
C ASN A 205 8.20 -26.23 -0.93
N LEU A 206 7.39 -26.14 -1.99
CA LEU A 206 6.31 -25.16 -2.11
C LEU A 206 5.29 -25.27 -0.97
N ASP A 207 4.78 -26.47 -0.70
CA ASP A 207 3.74 -26.68 0.32
C ASP A 207 4.19 -26.27 1.72
N LEU A 208 5.47 -26.52 2.04
CA LEU A 208 6.08 -26.11 3.31
C LEU A 208 6.12 -24.59 3.44
N VAL A 209 6.54 -23.90 2.38
CA VAL A 209 6.60 -22.43 2.37
C VAL A 209 5.20 -21.83 2.41
N LEU A 210 4.26 -22.37 1.63
CA LEU A 210 2.87 -21.93 1.61
C LEU A 210 2.22 -22.07 3.00
N ALA A 211 2.44 -23.18 3.71
CA ALA A 211 1.92 -23.36 5.06
C ALA A 211 2.45 -22.29 6.03
N ARG A 212 3.75 -21.97 5.94
CA ARG A 212 4.37 -20.90 6.75
C ARG A 212 3.81 -19.53 6.41
N VAL A 213 3.68 -19.21 5.13
CA VAL A 213 3.07 -17.96 4.66
C VAL A 213 1.66 -17.84 5.24
N ARG A 214 0.81 -18.86 5.05
CA ARG A 214 -0.56 -18.89 5.60
C ARG A 214 -0.60 -18.62 7.11
N SER A 215 0.30 -19.22 7.89
CA SER A 215 0.31 -19.03 9.36
C SER A 215 0.68 -17.61 9.82
N THR A 216 1.43 -16.87 9.00
CA THR A 216 1.97 -15.54 9.35
C THR A 216 1.30 -14.40 8.58
N PHE A 217 0.56 -14.74 7.53
CA PHE A 217 -0.19 -13.82 6.69
C PHE A 217 -1.12 -12.88 7.46
N PRO A 218 -1.87 -13.32 8.50
CA PRO A 218 -2.65 -12.41 9.33
C PRO A 218 -1.85 -11.22 9.89
N GLY A 219 -0.62 -11.45 10.33
CA GLY A 219 0.27 -10.39 10.83
C GLY A 219 0.80 -9.49 9.73
N PHE A 220 1.02 -10.03 8.53
CA PHE A 220 1.44 -9.27 7.34
C PHE A 220 0.35 -8.32 6.83
N VAL A 221 -0.92 -8.71 6.91
CA VAL A 221 -2.05 -7.86 6.46
C VAL A 221 -2.24 -6.63 7.35
N GLY A 222 -1.87 -6.69 8.64
CA GLY A 222 -2.05 -5.58 9.60
C GLY A 222 -1.49 -4.23 9.12
N PRO A 223 -0.19 -4.12 8.80
CA PRO A 223 0.40 -2.89 8.27
C PRO A 223 -0.20 -2.41 6.94
N VAL A 224 -0.69 -3.34 6.09
CA VAL A 224 -1.40 -2.98 4.86
C VAL A 224 -2.76 -2.37 5.18
N TRP A 225 -3.47 -2.93 6.16
CA TRP A 225 -4.74 -2.39 6.64
C TRP A 225 -4.57 -0.99 7.23
N GLU A 226 -3.50 -0.74 7.98
CA GLU A 226 -3.15 0.61 8.44
C GLU A 226 -2.89 1.60 7.29
N ASP A 227 -2.16 1.17 6.25
CA ASP A 227 -1.90 1.99 5.07
C ASP A 227 -3.21 2.39 4.38
N LEU A 228 -4.15 1.45 4.22
CA LEU A 228 -5.48 1.70 3.66
C LEU A 228 -6.32 2.61 4.56
N ALA A 229 -6.31 2.38 5.87
CA ALA A 229 -6.99 3.23 6.85
C ALA A 229 -6.51 4.69 6.70
N ARG A 230 -5.19 4.93 6.75
CA ARG A 230 -4.61 6.28 6.57
C ARG A 230 -4.99 6.90 5.22
N ALA A 231 -4.91 6.13 4.13
CA ALA A 231 -5.26 6.61 2.80
C ALA A 231 -6.75 6.99 2.66
N SER A 232 -7.63 6.32 3.40
CA SER A 232 -9.08 6.55 3.34
C SER A 232 -9.55 7.77 4.10
N VAL A 233 -8.84 8.20 5.17
CA VAL A 233 -9.28 9.29 6.07
C VAL A 233 -9.76 10.55 5.34
N PRO A 234 -9.02 11.10 4.35
CA PRO A 234 -9.44 12.32 3.66
C PRO A 234 -10.68 12.14 2.77
N ARG A 235 -11.13 10.91 2.53
CA ARG A 235 -12.20 10.57 1.59
C ARG A 235 -13.37 9.85 2.23
N LEU A 236 -13.28 9.48 3.51
CA LEU A 236 -14.36 8.82 4.24
C LEU A 236 -15.59 9.73 4.33
N GLY A 237 -16.73 9.20 3.91
CA GLY A 237 -18.01 9.92 3.92
C GLY A 237 -18.41 10.40 5.32
N ARG A 238 -18.13 9.60 6.37
CA ARG A 238 -18.38 9.98 7.78
C ARG A 238 -17.67 11.26 8.21
N PHE A 239 -16.54 11.58 7.58
CA PHE A 239 -15.77 12.77 7.87
C PHE A 239 -16.04 13.92 6.88
N ALA A 240 -16.87 13.68 5.87
CA ALA A 240 -17.23 14.63 4.81
C ALA A 240 -16.01 15.30 4.15
N GLY A 241 -14.89 14.57 4.03
CA GLY A 241 -13.65 15.09 3.44
C GLY A 241 -12.92 16.16 4.27
N ASN A 242 -13.29 16.32 5.54
CA ASN A 242 -12.80 17.43 6.37
C ASN A 242 -11.48 17.13 7.11
N TYR A 243 -10.72 16.12 6.69
CA TYR A 243 -9.39 15.84 7.24
C TYR A 243 -8.31 15.89 6.17
N GLN A 244 -7.18 16.46 6.55
CA GLN A 244 -5.93 16.42 5.78
C GLN A 244 -5.37 14.99 5.70
N PRO A 245 -4.38 14.72 4.83
CA PRO A 245 -3.73 13.41 4.76
C PRO A 245 -3.30 12.88 6.13
N ALA A 246 -3.72 11.66 6.45
CA ALA A 246 -3.39 11.01 7.70
C ALA A 246 -1.98 10.42 7.67
N ALA A 247 -1.33 10.38 8.83
CA ALA A 247 -0.03 9.75 9.03
C ALA A 247 0.02 9.03 10.36
N ARG A 248 0.96 8.10 10.51
CA ARG A 248 1.27 7.48 11.81
C ARG A 248 2.03 8.48 12.68
N TRP A 249 1.87 8.39 13.99
CA TRP A 249 2.71 9.08 14.95
C TRP A 249 3.45 8.06 15.81
N TRP A 250 4.76 8.24 16.00
CA TRP A 250 5.55 7.45 16.93
C TRP A 250 6.64 8.29 17.58
N GLY A 251 6.93 8.01 18.85
CA GLY A 251 7.98 8.71 19.57
C GLY A 251 8.00 8.40 21.06
N SER A 252 9.07 8.85 21.72
CA SER A 252 9.18 8.79 23.17
C SER A 252 8.44 9.94 23.82
N THR A 253 7.59 9.63 24.80
CA THR A 253 6.94 10.58 25.71
C THR A 253 7.55 10.43 27.11
N PRO A 254 7.31 11.37 28.05
CA PRO A 254 7.72 11.20 29.45
C PRO A 254 7.19 9.92 30.10
N ALA A 255 6.04 9.43 29.64
CA ALA A 255 5.39 8.21 30.13
C ALA A 255 5.84 6.93 29.37
N GLY A 256 6.83 7.04 28.49
CA GLY A 256 7.32 5.94 27.66
C GLY A 256 7.05 6.13 26.17
N PRO A 257 7.46 5.16 25.33
CA PRO A 257 7.18 5.20 23.89
C PRO A 257 5.67 5.11 23.64
N VAL A 258 5.19 5.91 22.70
CA VAL A 258 3.80 5.91 22.24
C VAL A 258 3.80 5.77 20.72
N GLU A 259 2.76 5.12 20.23
CA GLU A 259 2.47 4.93 18.82
C GLU A 259 0.97 5.07 18.58
N LEU A 260 0.63 5.79 17.50
CA LEU A 260 -0.72 5.98 16.99
C LEU A 260 -0.71 5.70 15.49
N ASP A 261 -1.50 4.72 15.04
CA ASP A 261 -1.47 4.22 13.66
C ASP A 261 -1.95 5.28 12.66
N VAL A 262 -2.93 6.09 13.07
CA VAL A 262 -3.57 7.12 12.26
C VAL A 262 -3.73 8.39 13.09
N VAL A 263 -3.18 9.49 12.58
CA VAL A 263 -3.41 10.84 13.07
C VAL A 263 -3.67 11.74 11.87
N ALA A 264 -4.73 12.53 11.93
CA ALA A 264 -5.04 13.50 10.88
C ALA A 264 -5.51 14.83 11.47
N ARG A 265 -5.14 15.92 10.81
CA ARG A 265 -5.61 17.27 11.15
C ARG A 265 -6.91 17.55 10.43
N HIS A 266 -7.92 18.01 11.16
CA HIS A 266 -9.12 18.53 10.53
C HIS A 266 -8.79 19.79 9.71
N THR A 267 -9.52 20.05 8.63
CA THR A 267 -9.26 21.16 7.70
C THR A 267 -9.37 22.55 8.35
N ASP A 268 -10.13 22.69 9.44
CA ASP A 268 -10.19 23.89 10.28
C ASP A 268 -8.92 24.15 11.14
N GLY A 269 -8.01 23.19 11.19
CA GLY A 269 -6.76 23.25 11.95
C GLY A 269 -6.88 23.04 13.46
N GLN A 270 -8.09 23.01 14.02
CA GLN A 270 -8.32 22.97 15.47
C GLN A 270 -8.54 21.56 16.02
N ARG A 271 -9.10 20.67 15.19
CA ARG A 271 -9.46 19.30 15.60
C ARG A 271 -8.50 18.26 15.05
N LEU A 272 -8.36 17.17 15.78
CA LEU A 272 -7.59 16.00 15.37
C LEU A 272 -8.49 14.77 15.24
N LEU A 273 -8.14 13.88 14.32
CA LEU A 273 -8.57 12.49 14.34
C LEU A 273 -7.39 11.67 14.84
N VAL A 274 -7.65 10.78 15.79
CA VAL A 274 -6.71 9.71 16.17
C VAL A 274 -7.40 8.38 15.95
N ALA A 275 -6.71 7.40 15.38
CA ALA A 275 -7.26 6.08 15.20
C ALA A 275 -6.23 4.98 15.40
N GLU A 276 -6.74 3.80 15.70
CA GLU A 276 -5.99 2.55 15.72
C GLU A 276 -6.60 1.56 14.74
N ALA A 277 -5.74 0.83 14.03
CA ALA A 277 -6.16 -0.21 13.12
C ALA A 277 -6.03 -1.57 13.80
N LYS A 278 -7.12 -2.32 13.88
CA LYS A 278 -7.16 -3.69 14.40
C LYS A 278 -7.53 -4.64 13.28
N ARG A 279 -6.81 -5.77 13.23
CA ARG A 279 -7.21 -6.86 12.35
C ARG A 279 -8.55 -7.43 12.78
N THR A 280 -8.71 -7.72 14.07
CA THR A 280 -9.93 -8.30 14.62
C THR A 280 -10.27 -7.60 15.92
N ALA A 281 -11.56 -7.30 16.12
CA ALA A 281 -12.09 -6.85 17.40
C ALA A 281 -13.55 -7.29 17.52
N GLN A 282 -13.99 -7.63 18.73
CA GLN A 282 -15.39 -7.85 19.06
C GLN A 282 -16.01 -6.57 19.63
N LEU A 283 -17.34 -6.46 19.55
CA LEU A 283 -18.07 -5.29 20.05
C LEU A 283 -17.76 -4.98 21.53
N SER A 284 -17.62 -6.00 22.37
CA SER A 284 -17.31 -5.85 23.80
C SER A 284 -15.94 -5.26 24.10
N GLU A 285 -15.01 -5.29 23.13
CA GLU A 285 -13.63 -4.81 23.30
C GLU A 285 -13.49 -3.35 22.84
N VAL A 286 -14.41 -2.86 21.99
CA VAL A 286 -14.32 -1.56 21.31
C VAL A 286 -14.15 -0.40 22.29
N ASP A 287 -14.97 -0.32 23.34
CA ASP A 287 -14.89 0.76 24.33
C ASP A 287 -13.60 0.72 25.16
N GLY A 288 -13.01 -0.46 25.37
CA GLY A 288 -11.69 -0.60 26.00
C GLY A 288 -10.60 -0.04 25.10
N LEU A 289 -10.59 -0.47 23.84
CA LEU A 289 -9.62 -0.04 22.83
C LEU A 289 -9.66 1.48 22.59
N LEU A 290 -10.86 2.07 22.52
CA LEU A 290 -11.03 3.52 22.37
C LEU A 290 -10.47 4.29 23.57
N ARG A 291 -10.72 3.83 24.81
CA ARG A 291 -10.16 4.44 26.02
C ARG A 291 -8.64 4.35 26.06
N ASP A 292 -8.08 3.22 25.65
CA ASP A 292 -6.62 3.02 25.58
C ASP A 292 -5.98 3.91 24.51
N LEU A 293 -6.63 4.08 23.36
CA LEU A 293 -6.22 5.01 22.30
C LEU A 293 -6.23 6.46 22.80
N GLU A 294 -7.32 6.90 23.43
CA GLU A 294 -7.44 8.25 23.99
C GLU A 294 -6.36 8.51 25.07
N THR A 295 -6.13 7.52 25.94
CA THR A 295 -5.09 7.58 26.98
C THR A 295 -3.69 7.71 26.38
N ARG A 296 -3.38 6.94 25.31
CA ARG A 296 -2.10 7.07 24.60
C ARG A 296 -1.97 8.42 23.90
N ALA A 297 -3.02 8.85 23.19
CA ALA A 297 -3.02 10.12 22.48
C ALA A 297 -2.84 11.32 23.43
N ALA A 298 -3.38 11.25 24.66
CA ALA A 298 -3.20 12.29 25.67
C ALA A 298 -1.76 12.43 26.17
N ARG A 299 -0.93 11.38 26.04
CA ARG A 299 0.49 11.40 26.42
C ARG A 299 1.38 12.05 25.36
N VAL A 300 0.86 12.29 24.15
CA VAL A 300 1.60 12.91 23.05
C VAL A 300 1.60 14.44 23.22
N PRO A 301 2.75 15.07 23.53
CA PRO A 301 2.79 16.51 23.83
C PRO A 301 2.34 17.39 22.66
N GLU A 302 2.68 17.01 21.42
CA GLU A 302 2.32 17.76 20.22
C GLU A 302 0.80 17.77 19.95
N LEU A 303 0.08 16.79 20.48
CA LEU A 303 -1.37 16.65 20.33
C LEU A 303 -2.12 17.14 21.58
N ALA A 304 -1.43 17.57 22.63
CA ALA A 304 -2.04 17.96 23.89
C ALA A 304 -2.94 19.21 23.73
N GLY A 305 -4.10 19.22 24.41
CA GLY A 305 -5.02 20.37 24.43
C GLY A 305 -5.91 20.54 23.19
N GLN A 306 -5.63 19.84 22.08
CA GLN A 306 -6.50 19.86 20.90
C GLN A 306 -7.69 18.90 21.08
N PRO A 307 -8.93 19.34 20.75
CA PRO A 307 -10.07 18.44 20.65
C PRO A 307 -9.77 17.33 19.65
N ARG A 308 -10.10 16.09 20.03
CA ARG A 308 -9.82 14.91 19.21
C ARG A 308 -11.04 14.01 19.11
N GLU A 309 -11.25 13.49 17.92
CA GLU A 309 -12.14 12.36 17.68
C GLU A 309 -11.29 11.09 17.64
N ALA A 310 -11.66 10.08 18.43
CA ALA A 310 -10.99 8.78 18.40
C ALA A 310 -11.88 7.74 17.69
N VAL A 311 -11.33 6.99 16.75
CA VAL A 311 -12.04 5.92 16.04
C VAL A 311 -11.18 4.66 15.95
N LEU A 312 -11.80 3.52 15.62
CA LEU A 312 -11.08 2.28 15.32
C LEU A 312 -11.35 1.86 13.88
N PHE A 313 -10.30 1.42 13.18
CA PHE A 313 -10.41 0.75 11.89
C PHE A 313 -10.33 -0.76 12.13
N VAL A 314 -11.43 -1.48 11.98
CA VAL A 314 -11.49 -2.92 12.29
C VAL A 314 -11.69 -3.72 11.02
N LEU A 315 -10.69 -4.51 10.60
CA LEU A 315 -10.73 -5.29 9.37
C LEU A 315 -11.74 -6.45 9.45
N ASN A 316 -11.80 -7.16 10.57
CA ASN A 316 -12.74 -8.24 10.86
C ASN A 316 -13.51 -7.91 12.15
N GLY A 317 -14.80 -7.63 12.01
CA GLY A 317 -15.64 -7.16 13.12
C GLY A 317 -16.12 -8.25 14.09
N GLY A 318 -15.72 -9.52 13.93
CA GLY A 318 -16.17 -10.62 14.79
C GLY A 318 -17.69 -10.63 15.00
N THR A 319 -18.11 -10.70 16.27
CA THR A 319 -19.51 -10.51 16.73
C THR A 319 -19.93 -9.04 16.67
N ASN A 320 -19.96 -8.48 15.45
CA ASN A 320 -20.62 -7.21 15.14
C ASN A 320 -19.95 -5.91 15.65
N ALA A 321 -18.62 -5.84 15.75
CA ALA A 321 -17.93 -4.61 16.14
C ALA A 321 -18.25 -3.41 15.22
N TRP A 322 -18.55 -3.64 13.93
CA TRP A 322 -18.90 -2.59 12.97
C TRP A 322 -20.22 -1.87 13.27
N SER A 323 -21.07 -2.41 14.15
CA SER A 323 -22.28 -1.69 14.58
C SER A 323 -21.98 -0.53 15.52
N HIS A 324 -20.75 -0.44 16.06
CA HIS A 324 -20.35 0.65 16.93
C HIS A 324 -20.08 1.93 16.11
N PRO A 325 -20.62 3.10 16.49
CA PRO A 325 -20.53 4.33 15.67
C PRO A 325 -19.12 4.87 15.49
N ARG A 326 -18.18 4.50 16.36
CA ARG A 326 -16.75 4.89 16.28
C ARG A 326 -15.87 3.81 15.64
N VAL A 327 -16.46 2.78 15.04
CA VAL A 327 -15.76 1.74 14.30
C VAL A 327 -16.01 1.95 12.81
N ILE A 328 -14.95 1.84 12.02
CA ILE A 328 -14.93 1.91 10.56
C ILE A 328 -14.49 0.55 10.03
N GLY A 329 -15.33 -0.06 9.19
CA GLY A 329 -15.05 -1.36 8.57
C GLY A 329 -14.33 -1.28 7.22
N PRO A 330 -13.89 -2.41 6.65
CA PRO A 330 -13.22 -2.46 5.36
C PRO A 330 -14.10 -2.01 4.19
N ALA A 331 -15.41 -2.21 4.25
CA ALA A 331 -16.34 -1.73 3.22
C ALA A 331 -16.28 -0.21 3.04
N GLU A 332 -16.34 0.55 4.13
CA GLU A 332 -16.26 2.02 4.12
C GLU A 332 -14.90 2.51 3.63
N VAL A 333 -13.82 1.82 4.02
CA VAL A 333 -12.46 2.14 3.56
C VAL A 333 -12.30 1.91 2.06
N ILE A 334 -12.82 0.81 1.52
CA ILE A 334 -12.75 0.48 0.10
C ILE A 334 -13.58 1.48 -0.72
N GLU A 335 -14.79 1.82 -0.27
CA GLU A 335 -15.64 2.83 -0.89
C GLU A 335 -14.93 4.19 -0.96
N ALA A 336 -14.36 4.67 0.16
CA ALA A 336 -13.61 5.91 0.22
C ALA A 336 -12.38 5.94 -0.71
N LEU A 337 -11.83 4.78 -1.05
CA LEU A 337 -10.69 4.67 -1.97
C LEU A 337 -11.11 4.55 -3.44
N GLY A 338 -12.40 4.60 -3.77
CA GLY A 338 -12.90 4.61 -5.15
C GLY A 338 -13.51 3.30 -5.60
N GLY A 339 -14.21 2.60 -4.70
CA GLY A 339 -15.13 1.51 -5.05
C GLY A 339 -16.57 2.02 -5.13
N GLU A 340 -17.43 1.30 -5.85
CA GLU A 340 -18.88 1.46 -5.67
C GLU A 340 -19.24 1.10 -4.21
N ALA A 341 -20.26 1.74 -3.64
CA ALA A 341 -20.72 1.41 -2.29
C ALA A 341 -20.93 -0.10 -2.18
N TRP A 342 -20.27 -0.74 -1.20
CA TRP A 342 -20.49 -2.15 -0.88
C TRP A 342 -21.93 -2.29 -0.37
N SER A 343 -22.90 -2.43 -1.28
CA SER A 343 -24.19 -2.97 -0.89
C SER A 343 -23.90 -4.43 -0.57
N GLU A 344 -23.96 -4.79 0.71
CA GLU A 344 -24.22 -6.17 1.09
C GLU A 344 -25.34 -6.64 0.16
N ARG A 345 -25.01 -7.52 -0.78
CA ARG A 345 -26.03 -8.25 -1.52
C ARG A 345 -26.73 -9.05 -0.44
N ARG A 346 -27.80 -8.46 0.11
CA ARG A 346 -28.79 -9.18 0.90
C ARG A 346 -29.03 -10.44 0.10
N THR A 347 -28.60 -11.56 0.66
CA THR A 347 -29.03 -12.87 0.24
C THR A 347 -30.53 -12.87 0.44
N ASP A 348 -31.24 -12.42 -0.59
CA ASP A 348 -32.65 -12.70 -0.78
C ASP A 348 -32.70 -14.20 -1.03
N VAL A 349 -32.64 -14.96 0.06
CA VAL A 349 -33.15 -16.31 0.13
C VAL A 349 -34.62 -16.16 -0.21
N ARG A 350 -34.94 -16.25 -1.49
CA ARG A 350 -36.32 -16.49 -1.90
C ARG A 350 -36.76 -17.74 -1.14
N PRO A 351 -37.83 -17.68 -0.33
CA PRO A 351 -38.41 -18.91 0.16
C PRO A 351 -38.76 -19.75 -1.06
N LYS A 352 -38.27 -20.99 -1.09
CA LYS A 352 -38.86 -22.02 -1.94
C LYS A 352 -40.27 -22.22 -1.41
N ASP A 353 -41.23 -21.57 -2.05
CA ASP A 353 -42.63 -21.87 -1.86
C ASP A 353 -42.96 -23.26 -2.46
N PRO A 354 -43.99 -23.93 -1.89
CA PRO A 354 -44.01 -25.37 -1.59
C PRO A 354 -44.15 -26.33 -2.76
#